data_AF-A0A963Y6R7-F1
#
_entry.id   AF-A0A963Y6R7-F1
#
_cell.length_a   1.000
_cell.length_b   1.000
_cell.length_c   1.000
_cell.angle_alpha   90.00
_cell.angle_beta   90.00
_cell.angle_gamma   90.00
#
_symmetry.space_group_name_H-M   'P 1'
#
loop_
_entity.id
_entity.type
_entity.pdbx_description
1 polymer ?
#
loop_
_entity_poly.entity_id
_entity_poly.type
_entity_poly.pdbx_seq_one_letter_code
_entity_poly.pdbx_strand_id
1 'polypeptide(L)' 'SLACLRPRGMFVNFGQSSGMIEGFQLSDLAKGSLSACRPVLFDFIAARTELEARAADLFARITSGVVRLDAVQSRPLS' A
#
# COMPACT_ATOMS: atom_id res chain seq x y z
N SER A 1 9.37 1.40 -12.66
CA SER A 1 8.28 1.59 -11.69
C SER A 1 7.61 2.97 -11.71
N LEU A 2 8.24 4.07 -12.18
CA LEU A 2 7.46 5.24 -12.66
C LEU A 2 7.04 5.09 -14.13
N ALA A 3 7.92 4.53 -14.97
CA ALA A 3 7.67 4.30 -16.40
C ALA A 3 6.50 3.34 -16.72
N CYS A 4 6.01 2.58 -15.74
CA CYS A 4 4.87 1.66 -15.91
C CYS A 4 3.53 2.37 -15.70
N LEU A 5 3.54 3.62 -15.24
CA LEU A 5 2.32 4.38 -15.00
C LEU A 5 1.79 4.95 -16.31
N ARG A 6 0.47 4.83 -16.50
CA ARG A 6 -0.25 5.58 -17.52
C ARG A 6 -0.14 7.10 -17.25
N PRO A 7 -0.40 7.96 -18.25
CA PRO A 7 -0.51 9.40 -18.02
C PRO A 7 -1.48 9.72 -16.88
N ARG A 8 -1.07 10.62 -15.98
CA ARG A 8 -1.76 11.00 -14.74
C ARG A 8 -1.95 9.85 -13.74
N GLY A 9 -1.08 8.84 -13.80
CA GLY A 9 -1.03 7.74 -12.83
C GLY A 9 -0.43 8.16 -11.49
N MET A 10 -0.66 7.33 -10.46
CA MET A 10 -0.15 7.55 -9.12
C MET A 10 0.90 6.49 -8.75
N PHE A 11 2.07 6.96 -8.31
CA PHE A 11 3.08 6.15 -7.68
C PHE A 11 2.84 6.07 -6.17
N VAL A 12 2.49 4.90 -5.65
CA VAL A 12 2.29 4.67 -4.20
C VAL A 12 3.46 3.88 -3.66
N ASN A 13 4.26 4.52 -2.81
CA ASN A 13 5.41 3.90 -2.16
C ASN A 13 5.09 3.66 -0.68
N PHE A 14 4.68 2.46 -0.28
CA PHE A 14 4.32 2.16 1.12
C PHE A 14 5.42 1.43 1.93
N GLY A 15 6.46 0.90 1.26
CA GLY A 15 7.57 0.18 1.90
C GLY A 15 8.90 0.45 1.22
N GLN A 16 10.01 -0.06 1.77
CA GLN A 16 11.34 0.05 1.16
C GLN A 16 12.22 -1.16 1.53
N SER A 17 11.68 -2.37 1.37
CA SER A 17 12.35 -3.62 1.75
C SER A 17 13.67 -3.85 1.02
N SER A 18 13.82 -3.29 -0.18
CA SER A 18 15.06 -3.34 -0.99
C SER A 18 16.05 -2.22 -0.68
N GLY A 19 15.79 -1.37 0.31
CA GLY A 19 16.58 -0.17 0.60
C GLY A 19 15.91 1.13 0.15
N MET A 20 16.51 2.26 0.54
CA MET A 20 15.98 3.60 0.26
C MET A 20 16.01 3.92 -1.24
N ILE A 21 15.03 4.70 -1.70
CA ILE A 21 15.05 5.23 -3.07
C ILE A 21 16.07 6.36 -3.13
N GLU A 22 17.10 6.19 -3.97
CA GLU A 22 18.09 7.22 -4.24
C GLU A 22 17.73 8.00 -5.51
N GLY A 23 17.99 9.30 -5.52
CA GLY A 23 17.89 10.12 -6.73
C GLY A 23 16.47 10.45 -7.24
N PHE A 24 15.41 10.14 -6.49
CA PHE A 24 14.05 10.54 -6.87
C PHE A 24 13.87 12.06 -6.76
N GLN A 25 13.47 12.69 -7.86
CA GLN A 25 13.19 14.13 -7.91
C GLN A 25 11.72 14.37 -8.30
N LEU A 26 11.11 15.46 -7.82
CA LEU A 26 9.74 15.81 -8.22
C LEU A 26 9.60 16.04 -9.73
N SER A 27 10.68 16.46 -10.40
CA SER A 27 10.73 16.60 -11.85
C SER A 27 10.52 15.28 -12.60
N ASP A 28 10.80 14.12 -11.99
CA ASP A 28 10.50 12.82 -12.58
C ASP A 28 9.01 12.60 -12.83
N LEU A 29 8.14 13.26 -12.04
CA LEU A 29 6.69 13.17 -12.19
C LEU A 29 6.19 13.87 -13.47
N ALA A 30 6.97 14.80 -14.03
CA ALA A 30 6.62 15.51 -15.25
C ALA A 30 6.54 14.58 -16.48
N LYS A 31 7.16 13.38 -16.43
CA LYS A 31 7.15 12.38 -17.51
C LYS A 31 5.75 11.93 -17.94
N GLY A 32 4.74 12.14 -17.11
CA GLY A 32 3.34 11.84 -17.44
C GLY A 32 2.32 12.59 -16.60
N SER A 33 2.70 13.75 -16.04
CA SER A 33 1.89 14.47 -15.04
C SER A 33 1.47 13.56 -13.88
N LEU A 34 2.42 12.80 -13.35
CA LEU A 34 2.20 11.76 -12.35
C LEU A 34 2.04 12.37 -10.95
N SER A 35 1.42 11.62 -10.06
CA SER A 35 1.37 11.92 -8.62
C SER A 35 2.16 10.89 -7.84
N ALA A 36 2.69 11.26 -6.68
CA ALA A 36 3.36 10.34 -5.77
C ALA A 36 2.79 10.44 -4.35
N CYS A 37 2.70 9.32 -3.65
CA CYS A 37 2.27 9.24 -2.26
C CYS A 37 3.15 8.24 -1.49
N ARG A 38 3.56 8.62 -0.27
CA ARG A 38 4.21 7.75 0.71
C ARG A 38 3.24 7.53 1.87
N PRO A 39 2.29 6.57 1.77
CA PRO A 39 1.34 6.34 2.85
C PRO A 39 1.98 5.56 4.00
N VAL A 40 1.53 5.83 5.22
CA VAL A 40 1.73 4.96 6.39
C VAL A 40 0.37 4.50 6.90
N LEU A 41 0.27 3.25 7.37
CA LEU A 41 -1.02 2.68 7.77
C LEU A 41 -1.74 3.55 8.79
N PHE A 42 -1.01 4.09 9.78
CA PHE A 42 -1.57 4.86 10.89
C PHE A 42 -2.37 6.09 10.44
N ASP A 43 -2.01 6.73 9.33
CA ASP A 43 -2.75 7.88 8.80
C ASP A 43 -4.11 7.47 8.20
N PHE A 44 -4.25 6.20 7.78
CA PHE A 44 -5.48 5.63 7.20
C PHE A 44 -6.30 4.82 8.21
N ILE A 45 -5.89 4.77 9.48
CA ILE A 45 -6.66 4.16 10.57
C ILE A 45 -6.64 5.06 11.82
N ALA A 46 -6.48 6.37 11.62
CA ALA A 46 -6.29 7.33 12.70
C ALA A 46 -7.54 7.43 13.60
N ALA A 47 -8.72 7.29 13.01
CA ALA A 47 -9.98 7.23 13.73
C ALA A 47 -10.44 5.78 13.94
N ARG A 48 -11.02 5.49 15.11
CA ARG A 48 -11.58 4.18 15.42
C ARG A 48 -12.62 3.73 14.38
N THR A 49 -13.49 4.63 13.96
CA THR A 49 -14.52 4.35 12.94
C THR A 49 -13.91 3.95 11.60
N GLU A 50 -12.79 4.57 11.22
CA GLU A 50 -12.06 4.23 10.00
C GLU A 50 -11.40 2.85 10.12
N LEU A 51 -10.76 2.56 11.25
CA LEU A 51 -10.19 1.24 11.54
C LEU A 51 -11.26 0.15 11.46
N GLU A 52 -12.39 0.33 12.16
CA GLU A 52 -13.48 -0.64 12.20
C GLU A 52 -14.09 -0.86 10.82
N ALA A 53 -14.32 0.21 10.04
CA ALA A 53 -14.84 0.09 8.68
C ALA A 53 -13.88 -0.68 7.75
N ARG A 54 -12.57 -0.39 7.80
CA ARG A 54 -11.57 -1.09 6.98
C ARG A 54 -11.40 -2.55 7.39
N ALA A 55 -11.43 -2.84 8.69
CA ALA A 55 -11.39 -4.20 9.20
C ALA A 55 -12.61 -4.99 8.73
N ALA A 56 -13.81 -4.40 8.83
CA ALA A 56 -15.03 -5.03 8.36
C ALA A 56 -15.00 -5.35 6.85
N ASP A 57 -14.54 -4.42 6.00
CA ASP A 57 -14.37 -4.66 4.55
C ASP A 57 -13.37 -5.80 4.27
N LEU A 58 -12.23 -5.81 4.97
CA LEU A 58 -11.23 -6.87 4.82
C LEU A 58 -11.81 -8.24 5.19
N PHE A 59 -12.46 -8.36 6.35
CA PHE A 59 -13.03 -9.64 6.79
C PHE A 59 -14.18 -10.09 5.88
N ALA A 60 -15.01 -9.18 5.37
CA ALA A 60 -16.05 -9.50 4.39
C ALA A 60 -15.45 -10.06 3.08
N ARG A 61 -14.31 -9.53 2.62
CA ARG A 61 -13.60 -10.04 1.42
C ARG A 61 -12.96 -11.41 1.66
N ILE A 62 -12.50 -11.67 2.88
CA ILE A 62 -11.97 -12.98 3.28
C ILE A 62 -13.11 -14.01 3.32
N THR A 63 -14.22 -13.70 3.99
CA THR A 63 -15.36 -14.63 4.12
C THR A 63 -16.08 -14.90 2.80
N SER A 64 -16.11 -13.93 1.89
CA SER A 64 -16.64 -14.11 0.53
C SER A 64 -15.70 -14.89 -0.40
N GLY A 65 -14.46 -15.18 0.02
CA GLY A 65 -13.47 -15.91 -0.78
C GLY A 65 -12.82 -15.09 -1.89
N VAL A 66 -13.07 -13.77 -1.93
CA VAL A 66 -12.38 -12.81 -2.83
C VAL A 66 -10.92 -12.71 -2.45
N VAL A 67 -10.63 -12.64 -1.14
CA VAL A 67 -9.27 -12.76 -0.60
C VAL A 67 -9.11 -14.15 -0.01
N ARG A 68 -8.13 -14.89 -0.51
CA ARG A 68 -7.77 -16.22 0.01
C ARG A 68 -6.47 -16.11 0.78
N LEU A 69 -6.39 -16.85 1.88
CA LEU A 69 -5.21 -16.89 2.74
C LEU A 69 -4.35 -18.09 2.36
N ASP A 70 -3.04 -17.88 2.30
CA ASP A 70 -2.06 -18.96 2.13
C ASP A 70 -1.84 -19.73 3.44
N ALA A 71 -1.09 -20.83 3.37
CA ALA A 71 -0.75 -21.64 4.53
C ALA A 71 -0.02 -20.82 5.61
N VAL A 72 -0.53 -20.87 6.84
CA VAL A 72 0.04 -20.15 7.98
C VAL A 72 1.27 -20.88 8.52
N GLN A 73 2.38 -20.17 8.66
CA GLN A 73 3.58 -20.69 9.30
C GLN A 73 3.57 -20.37 10.80
N SER A 74 3.45 -21.39 11.65
CA SER A 74 3.58 -21.23 13.10
C SER A 74 5.03 -21.40 13.56
N ARG A 75 5.50 -20.48 14.41
CA ARG A 75 6.81 -20.55 15.09
C ARG A 75 6.57 -20.31 16.59
N PRO A 76 7.28 -21.01 17.49
CA PRO A 76 7.12 -20.80 18.93
C PRO A 76 7.63 -19.42 19.33
N LEU A 77 6.94 -18.79 20.29
CA LEU A 77 7.40 -17.59 20.96
C LEU A 77 8.39 -18.03 22.06
N SER A 78 9.67 -18.14 21.73
CA SER A 78 10.76 -18.42 22.66
C SER A 78 11.33 -17.15 23.27
#